data_AF-A0A0U1X7G6-F1
#
_entry.id   AF-A0A0U1X7G6-F1
#
_cell.length_a   1.000
_cell.length_b   1.000
_cell.length_c   1.000
_cell.angle_alpha   90.00
_cell.angle_beta   90.00
_cell.angle_gamma   90.00
#
_symmetry.space_group_name_H-M   'P 1'
#
loop_
_entity.id
_entity.type
_entity.pdbx_description
1 polymer ?
#
loop_
_entity_poly.entity_id
_entity_poly.type
_entity_poly.pdbx_seq_one_letter_code
_entity_poly.pdbx_strand_id
1 'polypeptide(L)'
;MVDPIIFIFLMILGAGLGVKVISTQNPVYSGLYLVLLFFLGSAISFLLGVEFMALLFLLVYAGAIAVLVLFVVMMLDVKAVESVWSSGQKQGFYISSFLFFLCLVFVGSSSDLLFLLQSGGTWIIRVLASFNLVYSEDNLKTTISVLFDRDLADFFWLCFYNDIINDSFLNDATWFVNFDSSSALNDPSYLLYSTHAILLIIAGIVLLIAMVGAISLTLQKNCPDSLHKQLGRESKNAIFMVKDRSFTNSLNLHNVKATSQ
;
A
#
# COMPACT_ATOMS: atom_id res chain seq x y z
N MET A 1 13.24 29.61 6.55
CA MET A 1 14.33 28.84 5.92
C MET A 1 14.36 27.47 6.57
N VAL A 2 14.02 26.42 5.84
CA VAL A 2 14.12 25.05 6.34
C VAL A 2 15.59 24.68 6.35
N ASP A 3 16.12 24.19 7.47
CA ASP A 3 17.50 23.70 7.49
C ASP A 3 17.61 22.48 6.56
N PRO A 4 18.34 22.59 5.43
CA PRO A 4 18.39 21.52 4.42
C PRO A 4 18.97 20.22 4.99
N ILE A 5 19.80 20.32 6.03
CA ILE A 5 20.36 19.18 6.77
C ILE A 5 19.26 18.36 7.43
N ILE A 6 18.30 19.01 8.10
CA ILE A 6 17.19 18.35 8.78
C ILE A 6 16.30 17.67 7.74
N PHE A 7 16.02 18.35 6.63
CA PHE A 7 15.21 17.80 5.54
C PHE A 7 15.82 16.52 4.93
N ILE A 8 17.11 16.54 4.60
CA ILE A 8 17.82 15.38 4.06
C ILE A 8 17.85 14.23 5.07
N PHE A 9 18.10 14.54 6.35
CA PHE A 9 18.10 13.53 7.42
C PHE A 9 16.74 12.83 7.53
N LEU A 10 15.63 13.58 7.53
CA LEU A 10 14.28 13.01 7.57
C LEU A 10 13.98 12.15 6.32
N MET A 11 14.43 12.56 5.14
CA MET A 11 14.23 11.79 3.90
C MET A 11 14.96 10.45 3.94
N ILE A 12 16.22 10.43 4.38
CA ILE A 12 17.01 9.19 4.53
C ILE A 12 16.37 8.28 5.57
N LEU A 13 15.93 8.84 6.71
CA LEU A 13 15.27 8.08 7.77
C LEU A 13 13.94 7.49 7.25
N GLY A 14 13.13 8.28 6.55
CA GLY A 14 11.85 7.85 5.96
C GLY A 14 12.04 6.72 4.94
N ALA A 15 13.00 6.87 4.02
CA ALA A 15 13.33 5.81 3.07
C ALA A 15 13.78 4.52 3.79
N GLY A 16 14.61 4.64 4.83
CA GLY A 16 15.04 3.52 5.65
C GLY A 16 13.88 2.78 6.33
N LEU A 17 12.90 3.51 6.87
CA LEU A 17 11.69 2.94 7.44
C LEU A 17 10.82 2.23 6.40
N GLY A 18 10.68 2.81 5.20
CA GLY A 18 9.93 2.21 4.10
C GLY A 18 10.51 0.86 3.68
N VAL A 19 11.84 0.77 3.55
CA VAL A 19 12.53 -0.50 3.30
C VAL A 19 12.31 -1.47 4.45
N LYS A 20 12.35 -0.98 5.70
CA LYS A 20 12.18 -1.81 6.90
C LYS A 20 10.77 -2.41 7.02
N VAL A 21 9.72 -1.65 6.68
CA VAL A 21 8.32 -2.12 6.63
C VAL A 21 8.19 -3.37 5.76
N ILE A 22 8.81 -3.35 4.58
CA ILE A 22 8.73 -4.44 3.61
C ILE A 22 9.63 -5.62 4.02
N SER A 23 10.71 -5.34 4.76
CA SER A 23 11.70 -6.35 5.16
C SER A 23 11.32 -7.20 6.35
N THR A 24 10.61 -6.63 7.30
CA THR A 24 10.24 -7.33 8.53
C THR A 24 9.20 -8.42 8.28
N GLN A 25 9.49 -9.64 8.74
CA GLN A 25 8.59 -10.80 8.59
C GLN A 25 7.44 -10.81 9.60
N ASN A 26 7.67 -10.22 10.78
CA ASN A 26 6.65 -10.11 11.81
C ASN A 26 5.71 -8.96 11.45
N PRO A 27 4.41 -9.22 11.23
CA PRO A 27 3.50 -8.23 10.68
C PRO A 27 3.21 -7.11 11.69
N VAL A 28 3.30 -7.38 13.00
CA VAL A 28 3.19 -6.37 14.05
C VAL A 28 4.31 -5.33 13.97
N TYR A 29 5.57 -5.78 13.81
CA TYR A 29 6.70 -4.86 13.67
C TYR A 29 6.64 -4.11 12.34
N SER A 30 6.21 -4.76 11.26
CA SER A 30 5.95 -4.11 9.97
C SER A 30 4.90 -2.98 10.09
N GLY A 31 3.79 -3.25 10.77
CA GLY A 31 2.74 -2.27 11.03
C GLY A 31 3.22 -1.06 11.85
N LEU A 32 4.05 -1.29 12.88
CA LEU A 32 4.62 -0.20 13.67
C LEU A 32 5.54 0.71 12.83
N TYR A 33 6.39 0.13 11.98
CA TYR A 33 7.23 0.94 11.07
C TYR A 33 6.40 1.72 10.05
N LEU A 34 5.22 1.21 9.65
CA LEU A 34 4.31 1.90 8.74
C LEU A 34 3.65 3.12 9.40
N VAL A 35 3.27 3.03 10.69
CA VAL A 35 2.81 4.20 11.47
C VAL A 35 3.92 5.25 11.57
N LEU A 36 5.16 4.82 11.86
CA LEU A 36 6.31 5.72 12.00
C LEU A 36 6.69 6.38 10.66
N LEU A 37 6.53 5.68 9.54
CA LEU A 37 6.73 6.21 8.19
C LEU A 37 5.75 7.36 7.89
N PHE A 38 4.45 7.21 8.20
CA PHE A 38 3.48 8.28 7.99
C PHE A 38 3.68 9.46 8.94
N PHE A 39 4.13 9.21 10.17
CA PHE A 39 4.54 10.28 11.08
C PHE A 39 5.70 11.09 10.50
N LEU A 40 6.72 10.42 9.93
CA LEU A 40 7.81 11.10 9.24
C LEU A 40 7.36 11.86 7.98
N GLY A 41 6.41 11.29 7.22
CA GLY A 41 5.81 11.96 6.07
C GLY A 41 5.06 13.25 6.44
N SER A 42 4.38 13.25 7.59
CA SER A 42 3.78 14.48 8.16
C SER A 42 4.85 15.49 8.56
N ALA A 43 5.93 15.06 9.22
CA ALA A 43 7.04 15.94 9.58
C ALA A 43 7.75 16.57 8.35
N ILE A 44 7.95 15.81 7.29
CA ILE A 44 8.47 16.30 6.00
C ILE A 44 7.53 17.34 5.38
N SER A 45 6.22 17.06 5.38
CA SER A 45 5.20 17.98 4.84
C SER A 45 5.12 19.28 5.65
N PHE A 46 5.32 19.20 6.97
CA PHE A 46 5.38 20.37 7.85
C PHE A 46 6.62 21.22 7.57
N LEU A 47 7.78 20.58 7.36
CA LEU A 47 9.00 21.28 6.94
C LEU A 47 8.82 21.99 5.60
N LEU A 48 8.09 21.41 4.64
CA LEU A 48 7.83 22.01 3.33
C LEU A 48 6.86 23.21 3.36
N GLY A 49 6.33 23.58 4.53
CA GLY A 49 5.35 24.67 4.66
C GLY A 49 3.93 24.29 4.21
N VAL A 50 3.66 23.01 3.91
CA VAL A 50 2.34 22.54 3.52
C VAL A 50 1.58 22.02 4.74
N GLU A 51 1.21 22.94 5.63
CA GLU A 51 0.66 22.63 6.96
C GLU A 51 -0.63 21.81 6.91
N PHE A 52 -1.56 22.14 6.00
CA PHE A 52 -2.82 21.41 5.85
C PHE A 52 -2.60 19.95 5.45
N MET A 53 -1.68 19.70 4.50
CA MET A 53 -1.36 18.35 4.07
C MET A 53 -0.63 17.56 5.17
N ALA A 54 0.25 18.23 5.93
CA ALA A 54 0.93 17.63 7.08
C ALA A 54 -0.06 17.14 8.15
N LEU A 55 -1.10 17.93 8.44
CA LEU A 55 -2.17 17.55 9.36
C LEU A 55 -3.01 16.40 8.83
N LEU A 56 -3.31 16.36 7.52
CA LEU A 56 -4.05 15.27 6.89
C LEU A 56 -3.25 13.95 6.96
N PHE A 57 -1.94 13.98 6.70
CA PHE A 57 -1.04 12.84 6.90
C PHE A 57 -1.04 12.34 8.35
N LEU A 58 -1.06 13.23 9.33
CA LEU A 58 -1.07 12.84 10.73
C LEU A 58 -2.43 12.25 11.16
N LEU A 59 -3.54 12.92 10.82
CA LEU A 59 -4.88 12.53 11.29
C LEU A 59 -5.41 11.31 10.54
N VAL A 60 -5.40 11.34 9.20
CA VAL A 60 -6.05 10.31 8.39
C VAL A 60 -5.13 9.11 8.17
N TYR A 61 -3.89 9.35 7.74
CA TYR A 61 -2.98 8.25 7.39
C TYR A 61 -2.34 7.62 8.62
N ALA A 62 -1.64 8.38 9.45
CA ALA A 62 -1.03 7.86 10.66
C ALA A 62 -2.08 7.50 11.73
N GLY A 63 -3.10 8.36 11.93
CA GLY A 63 -4.09 8.19 12.99
C GLY A 63 -5.17 7.14 12.71
N ALA A 64 -5.84 7.20 11.55
CA ALA A 64 -6.95 6.30 11.25
C ALA A 64 -6.50 5.04 10.50
N ILE A 65 -5.89 5.19 9.32
CA ILE A 65 -5.62 4.06 8.41
C ILE A 65 -4.55 3.13 9.00
N ALA A 66 -3.40 3.68 9.42
CA ALA A 66 -2.29 2.87 9.91
C ALA A 66 -2.58 2.19 11.25
N VAL A 67 -3.26 2.88 12.18
CA VAL A 67 -3.67 2.28 13.46
C VAL A 67 -4.73 1.19 13.25
N LEU A 68 -5.69 1.39 12.33
CA LEU A 68 -6.65 0.35 11.97
C LEU A 68 -5.94 -0.89 11.42
N VAL A 69 -5.00 -0.70 10.49
CA VAL A 69 -4.19 -1.81 9.94
C VAL A 69 -3.43 -2.53 11.05
N LEU A 70 -2.81 -1.79 11.99
CA LEU A 70 -2.11 -2.38 13.12
C LEU A 70 -3.06 -3.19 14.01
N PHE A 71 -4.24 -2.66 14.33
CA PHE A 71 -5.25 -3.37 15.13
C PHE A 71 -5.70 -4.68 14.45
N VAL A 72 -5.99 -4.62 13.15
CA VAL A 72 -6.39 -5.80 12.36
C VAL A 72 -5.29 -6.84 12.36
N VAL A 73 -4.04 -6.43 12.15
CA VAL A 73 -2.87 -7.33 12.14
C VAL A 73 -2.59 -7.94 13.51
N MET A 74 -2.90 -7.26 14.61
CA MET A 74 -2.75 -7.83 15.97
C MET A 74 -3.89 -8.78 16.35
N MET A 75 -5.11 -8.50 15.91
CA MET A 75 -6.26 -9.37 16.14
C MET A 75 -6.18 -10.66 15.32
N LEU A 76 -5.61 -10.58 14.12
CA LEU A 76 -5.27 -11.75 13.32
C LEU A 76 -3.96 -12.32 13.89
N ASP A 77 -4.01 -13.48 14.54
CA ASP A 77 -2.80 -14.20 15.00
C ASP A 77 -2.03 -14.76 13.78
N VAL A 78 -1.43 -13.85 13.00
CA VAL A 78 -0.65 -14.17 11.81
C VAL A 78 0.74 -14.56 12.29
N LYS A 79 0.96 -15.87 12.36
CA LYS A 79 2.26 -16.44 12.71
C LYS A 79 3.30 -16.03 11.67
N ALA A 80 4.47 -15.62 12.15
CA ALA A 80 5.61 -15.30 11.31
C ALA A 80 5.92 -16.50 10.40
N VAL A 81 5.83 -16.31 9.09
CA VAL A 81 6.09 -17.36 8.11
C VAL A 81 7.58 -17.72 8.16
N GLU A 82 7.89 -19.00 8.44
CA GLU A 82 9.23 -19.53 8.24
C GLU A 82 9.57 -19.42 6.76
N SER A 83 10.61 -18.66 6.44
CA SER A 83 10.92 -18.35 5.06
C SER A 83 11.55 -19.54 4.34
N VAL A 84 10.91 -19.98 3.27
CA VAL A 84 11.40 -21.02 2.34
C VAL A 84 12.67 -20.57 1.59
N TRP A 85 13.02 -19.28 1.64
CA TRP A 85 14.21 -18.70 1.00
C TRP A 85 15.42 -18.62 1.95
N SER A 86 16.54 -19.20 1.49
CA SER A 86 17.88 -19.05 2.07
C SER A 86 18.22 -17.58 2.30
N SER A 87 18.87 -17.26 3.44
CA SER A 87 19.12 -15.87 3.87
C SER A 87 19.88 -15.04 2.82
N GLY A 88 20.72 -15.67 2.00
CA GLY A 88 21.45 -15.00 0.91
C GLY A 88 20.58 -14.51 -0.24
N GLN A 89 19.42 -15.14 -0.47
CA GLN A 89 18.54 -14.82 -1.58
C GLN A 89 17.63 -13.61 -1.26
N LYS A 90 17.27 -13.44 0.02
CA LYS A 90 16.56 -12.25 0.51
C LYS A 90 17.40 -10.98 0.37
N GLN A 91 18.69 -11.05 0.73
CA GLN A 91 19.63 -9.94 0.52
C GLN A 91 19.75 -9.59 -0.97
N GLY A 92 19.75 -10.58 -1.85
CA GLY A 92 19.74 -10.37 -3.31
C GLY A 92 18.56 -9.54 -3.80
N PHE A 93 17.35 -9.74 -3.26
CA PHE A 93 16.18 -8.95 -3.66
C PHE A 93 16.24 -7.50 -3.14
N TYR A 94 16.68 -7.28 -1.90
CA TYR A 94 16.90 -5.92 -1.37
C TYR A 94 17.99 -5.17 -2.13
N ILE A 95 19.10 -5.84 -2.44
CA ILE A 95 20.21 -5.28 -3.21
C ILE A 95 19.76 -4.99 -4.64
N SER A 96 18.98 -5.88 -5.25
CA SER A 96 18.42 -5.68 -6.59
C SER A 96 17.45 -4.49 -6.62
N SER A 97 16.54 -4.36 -5.65
CA SER A 97 15.62 -3.23 -5.57
C SER A 97 16.33 -1.91 -5.29
N PHE A 98 17.34 -1.92 -4.43
CA PHE A 98 18.15 -0.74 -4.12
C PHE A 98 19.02 -0.31 -5.31
N LEU A 99 19.64 -1.26 -6.00
CA LEU A 99 20.45 -1.02 -7.19
C LEU A 99 19.60 -0.57 -8.38
N PHE A 100 18.37 -1.08 -8.50
CA PHE A 100 17.40 -0.61 -9.49
C PHE A 100 16.96 0.84 -9.21
N PHE A 101 16.67 1.16 -7.95
CA PHE A 101 16.35 2.54 -7.55
C PHE A 101 17.52 3.50 -7.79
N LEU A 102 18.74 3.10 -7.41
CA LEU A 102 19.96 3.86 -7.67
C LEU A 102 20.22 4.05 -9.17
N CYS A 103 19.96 3.02 -9.98
CA CYS A 103 20.06 3.07 -11.43
C CYS A 103 19.04 4.05 -12.02
N LEU A 104 17.79 4.03 -11.55
CA LEU A 104 16.74 4.95 -12.01
C LEU A 104 17.07 6.41 -11.68
N VAL A 105 17.60 6.66 -10.47
CA VAL A 105 18.10 7.99 -10.07
C VAL A 105 19.27 8.41 -10.96
N PHE A 106 20.24 7.53 -11.21
CA PHE A 106 21.42 7.82 -12.04
C PHE A 106 21.06 8.11 -13.51
N VAL A 107 20.09 7.35 -14.04
CA VAL A 107 19.50 7.58 -15.37
C VAL A 107 18.76 8.92 -15.42
N GLY A 108 18.02 9.29 -14.36
CA GLY A 108 17.34 10.59 -14.26
C GLY A 108 18.30 11.77 -14.12
N SER A 109 19.46 11.59 -13.47
CA SER A 109 20.45 12.66 -13.28
C SER A 109 21.32 12.95 -14.50
N SER A 110 21.38 12.03 -15.47
CA SER A 110 22.21 12.20 -16.67
C SER A 110 21.35 12.28 -17.93
N SER A 111 21.39 13.45 -18.58
CA SER A 111 20.71 13.72 -19.85
C SER A 111 21.11 12.73 -20.96
N ASP A 112 22.34 12.23 -20.94
CA ASP A 112 22.86 11.26 -21.91
C ASP A 112 22.22 9.87 -21.78
N LEU A 113 21.89 9.41 -20.56
CA LEU A 113 21.23 8.12 -20.34
C LEU A 113 19.74 8.17 -20.68
N LEU A 114 19.08 9.31 -20.46
CA LEU A 114 17.70 9.54 -20.89
C LEU A 114 17.55 9.42 -22.42
N PHE A 115 18.50 9.98 -23.18
CA PHE A 115 18.56 9.86 -24.65
C PHE A 115 18.77 8.41 -25.11
N LEU A 116 19.56 7.61 -24.38
CA LEU A 116 19.73 6.18 -24.66
C LEU A 116 18.46 5.35 -24.38
N LEU A 117 17.68 5.69 -23.36
CA LEU A 117 16.38 5.06 -23.11
C LEU A 117 15.35 5.42 -24.18
N GLN A 118 15.30 6.68 -24.62
CA GLN A 118 14.39 7.11 -25.66
C GLN A 118 14.72 6.44 -27.01
N SER A 119 16.02 6.37 -27.36
CA SER A 119 16.47 5.64 -28.56
C SER A 119 16.26 4.12 -28.43
N GLY A 120 16.47 3.53 -27.26
CA GLY A 120 16.14 2.13 -26.97
C GLY A 120 14.64 1.82 -27.10
N GLY A 121 13.78 2.71 -26.61
CA GLY A 121 12.32 2.61 -26.76
C GLY A 121 11.88 2.62 -28.23
N THR A 122 12.48 3.48 -29.06
CA THR A 122 12.21 3.49 -30.51
C THR A 122 12.72 2.23 -31.22
N TRP A 123 13.83 1.64 -30.76
CA TRP A 123 14.35 0.38 -31.31
C TRP A 123 13.43 -0.80 -30.98
N ILE A 124 12.94 -0.89 -29.74
CA ILE A 124 12.00 -1.93 -29.30
C ILE A 124 10.70 -1.86 -30.12
N ILE A 125 10.18 -0.65 -30.37
CA ILE A 125 8.99 -0.45 -31.19
C ILE A 125 9.24 -0.87 -32.65
N ARG A 126 10.41 -0.56 -33.23
CA ARG A 126 10.77 -1.02 -34.58
C ARG A 126 10.86 -2.55 -34.68
N VAL A 127 11.38 -3.20 -33.64
CA VAL A 127 11.45 -4.67 -33.57
C VAL A 127 10.04 -5.27 -33.48
N LEU A 128 9.17 -4.75 -32.60
CA LEU A 128 7.77 -5.18 -32.47
C LEU A 128 6.92 -4.91 -33.72
N ALA A 129 7.14 -3.78 -34.39
CA ALA A 129 6.52 -3.44 -35.66
C ALA A 129 6.95 -4.41 -36.79
N SER A 130 8.21 -4.84 -36.77
CA SER A 130 8.72 -5.86 -37.71
C SER A 130 8.04 -7.24 -37.52
N PHE A 131 7.51 -7.51 -36.32
CA PHE A 131 6.70 -8.69 -36.02
C PHE A 131 5.19 -8.51 -36.30
N ASN A 132 4.76 -7.39 -36.89
CA ASN A 132 3.36 -7.11 -37.24
C ASN A 132 2.36 -7.15 -36.06
N LEU A 133 2.83 -6.99 -34.82
CA LEU A 133 2.01 -7.11 -33.60
C LEU A 133 1.33 -5.78 -33.19
N VAL A 134 1.68 -4.65 -33.82
CA VAL A 134 1.16 -3.31 -33.48
C VAL A 134 0.78 -2.56 -34.77
N TYR A 135 -0.49 -2.17 -34.92
CA TYR A 135 -1.07 -1.60 -36.15
C TYR A 135 -1.23 -0.05 -36.15
N SER A 136 -0.49 0.70 -35.32
CA SER A 136 -0.54 2.17 -35.42
C SER A 136 0.74 2.82 -34.88
N GLU A 137 1.63 3.22 -35.80
CA GLU A 137 2.93 3.84 -35.49
C GLU A 137 2.81 5.26 -34.90
N ASP A 138 1.78 6.04 -35.24
CA ASP A 138 1.81 7.49 -35.01
C ASP A 138 1.30 7.90 -33.61
N ASN A 139 0.31 7.20 -33.05
CA ASN A 139 -0.25 7.54 -31.74
C ASN A 139 0.58 7.02 -30.57
N LEU A 140 1.32 5.92 -30.75
CA LEU A 140 2.15 5.32 -29.70
C LEU A 140 3.49 6.06 -29.56
N LYS A 141 4.06 6.51 -30.68
CA LYS A 141 5.31 7.27 -30.72
C LYS A 141 5.16 8.65 -30.10
N THR A 142 4.04 9.33 -30.35
CA THR A 142 3.68 10.61 -29.72
C THR A 142 3.37 10.46 -28.23
N THR A 143 2.68 9.39 -27.83
CA THR A 143 2.40 9.13 -26.41
C THR A 143 3.67 8.85 -25.60
N ILE A 144 4.65 8.12 -26.16
CA ILE A 144 5.91 7.81 -25.48
C ILE A 144 6.86 9.03 -25.45
N SER A 145 6.86 9.88 -26.48
CA SER A 145 7.64 11.13 -26.45
C SER A 145 7.10 12.15 -25.44
N VAL A 146 5.79 12.16 -25.20
CA VAL A 146 5.14 13.02 -24.19
C VAL A 146 5.31 12.47 -22.77
N LEU A 147 5.36 11.14 -22.59
CA LEU A 147 5.57 10.53 -21.27
C LEU A 147 7.01 10.70 -20.75
N PHE A 148 7.98 10.92 -21.65
CA PHE A 148 9.38 11.22 -21.36
C PHE A 148 9.76 12.63 -21.83
N ASP A 149 8.85 13.58 -21.67
CA ASP A 149 9.14 14.97 -22.03
C ASP A 149 10.23 15.56 -21.15
N ARG A 150 10.93 16.55 -21.70
CA ARG A 150 12.05 17.25 -21.06
C ARG A 150 11.64 17.81 -19.69
N ASP A 151 10.39 18.21 -19.52
CA ASP A 151 9.85 18.76 -18.27
C ASP A 151 9.81 17.74 -17.11
N LEU A 152 9.54 16.46 -17.37
CA LEU A 152 9.54 15.43 -16.32
C LEU A 152 10.97 15.03 -15.95
N ALA A 153 11.88 15.03 -16.93
CA ALA A 153 13.31 14.86 -16.67
C ALA A 153 13.90 16.06 -15.91
N ASP A 154 13.49 17.28 -16.24
CA ASP A 154 13.90 18.52 -15.56
C ASP A 154 13.35 18.55 -14.12
N PHE A 155 12.13 18.05 -13.87
CA PHE A 155 11.60 17.84 -12.52
C PHE A 155 12.49 16.89 -11.69
N PHE A 156 12.91 15.76 -12.27
CA PHE A 156 13.83 14.83 -11.60
C PHE A 156 15.24 15.43 -11.44
N TRP A 157 15.72 16.21 -12.41
CA TRP A 157 17.01 16.89 -12.34
C TRP A 157 17.05 17.92 -11.20
N LEU A 158 15.97 18.70 -11.04
CA LEU A 158 15.80 19.72 -9.99
C LEU A 158 15.68 19.10 -8.58
N CYS A 159 15.13 17.88 -8.47
CA CYS A 159 15.08 17.13 -7.21
C CYS A 159 16.44 16.55 -6.76
N PHE A 160 17.41 16.36 -7.67
CA PHE A 160 18.65 15.62 -7.39
C PHE A 160 19.94 16.44 -7.57
N TYR A 161 19.95 17.52 -8.33
CA TYR A 161 21.14 18.34 -8.59
C TYR A 161 20.92 19.79 -8.15
N ASN A 162 21.60 20.18 -7.07
CA ASN A 162 21.49 21.52 -6.48
C ASN A 162 22.72 22.38 -6.79
N ASP A 163 23.24 22.32 -8.02
CA ASP A 163 24.30 23.24 -8.41
C ASP A 163 24.13 23.79 -9.82
N ILE A 164 24.44 25.08 -9.95
CA ILE A 164 24.31 25.96 -11.11
C ILE A 164 22.87 26.44 -11.40
N ILE A 165 22.33 27.22 -10.47
CA ILE A 165 21.60 28.44 -10.86
C ILE A 165 22.53 29.62 -10.57
N ASN A 166 23.15 30.15 -11.63
CA ASN A 166 23.79 31.45 -11.60
C ASN A 166 22.80 32.51 -11.11
N ASP A 167 23.02 33.04 -9.90
CA ASP A 167 22.83 34.42 -9.38
C ASP A 167 21.63 35.28 -9.83
N SER A 168 20.62 34.71 -10.49
CA SER A 168 19.45 35.45 -11.00
C SER A 168 18.13 34.98 -10.39
N PHE A 169 18.09 33.78 -9.81
CA PHE A 169 16.91 33.25 -9.12
C PHE A 169 16.88 33.60 -7.62
N LEU A 170 17.98 34.10 -7.06
CA LEU A 170 18.06 34.55 -5.66
C LEU A 170 17.55 35.99 -5.43
N ASN A 171 17.25 36.74 -6.48
CA ASN A 171 16.72 38.11 -6.35
C ASN A 171 15.19 38.18 -6.32
N ASP A 172 14.49 37.11 -6.71
CA ASP A 172 13.04 36.99 -6.54
C ASP A 172 12.71 36.09 -5.33
N ALA A 173 13.08 36.55 -4.14
CA ALA A 173 12.58 35.99 -2.87
C ALA A 173 11.05 36.22 -2.68
N THR A 174 10.34 36.63 -3.73
CA THR A 174 8.89 36.87 -3.74
C THR A 174 8.09 35.58 -3.80
N TRP A 175 8.63 34.49 -4.38
CA TRP A 175 7.91 33.21 -4.44
C TRP A 175 7.79 32.55 -3.06
N PHE A 176 8.85 32.59 -2.25
CA PHE A 176 8.83 32.03 -0.90
C PHE A 176 7.95 32.88 0.03
N VAL A 177 8.02 34.21 -0.09
CA VAL A 177 7.14 35.13 0.65
C VAL A 177 5.68 35.02 0.21
N ASN A 178 5.40 34.74 -1.07
CA ASN A 178 4.04 34.45 -1.54
C ASN A 178 3.54 33.08 -1.05
N PHE A 179 4.41 32.08 -0.93
CA PHE A 179 4.06 30.77 -0.38
C PHE A 179 3.77 30.82 1.13
N ASP A 180 4.50 31.68 1.87
CA ASP A 180 4.33 31.90 3.30
C ASP A 180 3.11 32.82 3.61
N SER A 181 2.79 33.76 2.70
CA SER A 181 1.64 34.68 2.84
C SER A 181 0.30 34.11 2.32
N SER A 182 0.33 33.05 1.52
CA SER A 182 -0.84 32.22 1.19
C SER A 182 -1.10 31.24 2.34
N SER A 183 -1.48 31.75 3.51
CA SER A 183 -1.80 30.94 4.68
C SER A 183 -2.68 29.74 4.32
N ALA A 184 -2.13 28.55 4.58
CA ALA A 184 -2.27 27.31 3.82
C ALA A 184 -3.59 26.54 3.94
N LEU A 185 -4.64 27.12 4.52
CA LEU A 185 -5.96 26.49 4.70
C LEU A 185 -7.05 27.12 3.80
N ASN A 186 -6.99 28.43 3.59
CA ASN A 186 -8.06 29.15 2.90
C ASN A 186 -8.01 28.92 1.38
N ASP A 187 -6.80 28.82 0.82
CA ASP A 187 -6.61 28.59 -0.61
C ASP A 187 -7.03 27.18 -1.08
N PRO A 188 -6.63 26.08 -0.42
CA PRO A 188 -7.12 24.75 -0.80
C PRO A 188 -8.63 24.61 -0.56
N SER A 189 -9.18 25.23 0.49
CA SER A 189 -10.62 25.16 0.73
C SER A 189 -11.43 25.91 -0.33
N TYR A 190 -10.99 27.10 -0.77
CA TYR A 190 -11.62 27.79 -1.90
C TYR A 190 -11.58 26.95 -3.17
N LEU A 191 -10.46 26.31 -3.47
CA LEU A 191 -10.34 25.41 -4.62
C LEU A 191 -11.26 24.18 -4.50
N LEU A 192 -11.37 23.58 -3.33
CA LEU A 192 -12.20 22.39 -3.12
C LEU A 192 -13.70 22.70 -3.15
N TYR A 193 -14.13 23.80 -2.54
CA TYR A 193 -15.55 24.12 -2.41
C TYR A 193 -16.12 24.94 -3.57
N SER A 194 -15.30 25.79 -4.22
CA SER A 194 -15.75 26.66 -5.32
C SER A 194 -15.47 26.07 -6.69
N THR A 195 -14.20 25.77 -7.00
CA THR A 195 -13.81 25.36 -8.36
C THR A 195 -13.99 23.87 -8.62
N HIS A 196 -13.71 23.01 -7.63
CA HIS A 196 -13.74 21.55 -7.78
C HIS A 196 -14.82 20.85 -6.94
N ALA A 197 -15.95 21.52 -6.68
CA ALA A 197 -17.04 20.97 -5.88
C ALA A 197 -17.53 19.59 -6.36
N ILE A 198 -17.50 19.34 -7.68
CA ILE A 198 -17.90 18.04 -8.26
C ILE A 198 -17.01 16.89 -7.76
N LEU A 199 -15.69 17.11 -7.61
CA LEU A 199 -14.75 16.09 -7.13
C LEU A 199 -14.98 15.77 -5.65
N LEU A 200 -15.35 16.78 -4.86
CA LEU A 200 -15.70 16.61 -3.46
C LEU A 200 -17.00 15.79 -3.29
N ILE A 201 -17.99 16.00 -4.15
CA ILE A 201 -19.22 15.18 -4.17
C ILE A 201 -18.89 13.73 -4.54
N ILE A 202 -18.05 13.51 -5.56
CA ILE A 202 -17.61 12.16 -5.94
C ILE A 202 -16.84 11.49 -4.78
N ALA A 203 -15.95 12.20 -4.10
CA ALA A 203 -15.24 11.70 -2.92
C ALA A 203 -16.21 11.31 -1.79
N GLY A 204 -17.26 12.10 -1.56
CA GLY A 204 -18.32 11.77 -0.60
C GLY A 204 -19.09 10.49 -0.95
N ILE A 205 -19.41 10.29 -2.24
CA ILE A 205 -20.04 9.05 -2.73
C ILE A 205 -19.10 7.85 -2.54
N VAL A 206 -17.80 8.00 -2.82
CA VAL A 206 -16.80 6.95 -2.59
C VAL A 206 -16.73 6.56 -1.11
N LEU A 207 -16.74 7.53 -0.19
CA LEU A 207 -16.72 7.28 1.25
C LEU A 207 -17.99 6.55 1.70
N LEU A 208 -19.16 6.93 1.17
CA LEU A 208 -20.43 6.23 1.42
C LEU A 208 -20.39 4.77 0.93
N ILE A 209 -19.91 4.54 -0.28
CA ILE A 209 -19.76 3.19 -0.84
C ILE A 209 -18.77 2.37 0.00
N ALA A 210 -17.66 2.95 0.45
CA ALA A 210 -16.69 2.27 1.31
C ALA A 210 -17.33 1.82 2.64
N MET A 211 -18.15 2.67 3.27
CA MET A 211 -18.85 2.32 4.52
C MET A 211 -19.89 1.22 4.29
N VAL A 212 -20.74 1.35 3.28
CA VAL A 212 -21.75 0.33 2.94
C VAL A 212 -21.08 -1.00 2.55
N GLY A 213 -19.98 -0.94 1.79
CA GLY A 213 -19.20 -2.10 1.40
C GLY A 213 -18.58 -2.83 2.60
N ALA A 214 -17.92 -2.10 3.50
CA ALA A 214 -17.35 -2.66 4.72
C ALA A 214 -18.41 -3.30 5.63
N ILE A 215 -19.56 -2.65 5.82
CA ILE A 215 -20.67 -3.20 6.61
C ILE A 215 -21.24 -4.45 5.93
N SER A 216 -21.51 -4.41 4.61
CA SER A 216 -22.07 -5.55 3.89
C SER A 216 -21.14 -6.76 3.91
N LEU A 217 -19.81 -6.57 3.90
CA LEU A 217 -18.82 -7.64 3.97
C LEU A 217 -18.69 -8.25 5.37
N THR A 218 -18.88 -7.44 6.41
CA THR A 218 -18.73 -7.88 7.81
C THR A 218 -20.04 -8.33 8.45
N LEU A 219 -21.18 -8.13 7.77
CA LEU A 219 -22.50 -8.53 8.25
C LEU A 219 -22.65 -10.06 8.22
N GLN A 220 -22.23 -10.71 9.30
CA GLN A 220 -22.40 -12.14 9.48
C GLN A 220 -23.84 -12.45 9.94
N LYS A 221 -24.60 -13.18 9.12
CA LYS A 221 -25.91 -13.71 9.51
C LYS A 221 -25.74 -14.89 10.46
N ASN A 222 -25.80 -14.63 11.76
CA ASN A 222 -25.87 -15.66 12.80
C ASN A 222 -27.30 -16.19 12.98
N CYS A 223 -27.99 -16.56 11.90
CA CYS A 223 -29.25 -17.30 12.02
C CYS A 223 -28.93 -18.80 12.09
N PRO A 224 -29.24 -19.50 13.19
CA PRO A 224 -29.09 -20.95 13.21
C PRO A 224 -30.06 -21.55 12.19
N ASP A 225 -29.54 -22.38 11.26
CA ASP A 225 -30.30 -23.00 10.16
C ASP A 225 -31.58 -23.74 10.60
N SER A 226 -31.67 -24.07 11.89
CA SER A 226 -32.79 -24.76 12.50
C SER A 226 -33.72 -23.87 13.32
N LEU A 227 -33.58 -22.53 13.37
CA LEU A 227 -34.48 -21.70 14.18
C LEU A 227 -35.96 -21.91 13.78
N HIS A 228 -36.24 -21.94 12.47
CA HIS A 228 -37.59 -22.24 11.98
C HIS A 228 -38.01 -23.69 12.27
N LYS A 229 -37.06 -24.65 12.28
CA LYS A 229 -37.30 -26.05 12.66
C LYS A 229 -37.54 -26.22 14.17
N GLN A 230 -36.96 -25.36 15.00
CA GLN A 230 -37.15 -25.34 16.45
C GLN A 230 -38.48 -24.70 16.83
N LEU A 231 -38.84 -23.59 16.17
CA LEU A 231 -40.12 -22.90 16.34
C LEU A 231 -41.29 -23.70 15.72
N GLY A 232 -41.03 -24.50 14.68
CA GLY A 232 -42.01 -25.38 14.03
C GLY A 232 -42.10 -26.80 14.61
N ARG A 233 -41.54 -27.07 15.81
CA ARG A 233 -41.65 -28.40 16.43
C ARG A 233 -43.10 -28.70 16.84
N GLU A 234 -43.75 -29.63 16.14
CA GLU A 234 -45.00 -30.24 16.60
C GLU A 234 -44.73 -31.31 17.67
N SER A 235 -45.64 -31.42 18.67
CA SER A 235 -45.49 -32.33 19.82
C SER A 235 -45.35 -33.81 19.45
N LYS A 236 -45.84 -34.21 18.26
CA LYS A 236 -45.78 -35.58 17.75
C LYS A 236 -44.37 -36.09 17.49
N ASN A 237 -43.42 -35.20 17.17
CA ASN A 237 -42.02 -35.54 16.89
C ASN A 237 -41.08 -35.33 18.10
N ALA A 238 -41.64 -35.07 19.29
CA ALA A 238 -40.83 -34.84 20.50
C ALA A 238 -40.36 -36.13 21.18
N ILE A 239 -40.99 -37.27 20.87
CA ILE A 239 -40.76 -38.53 21.56
C ILE A 239 -40.12 -39.52 20.58
N PHE A 240 -38.86 -39.88 20.82
CA PHE A 240 -38.17 -40.93 20.08
C PHE A 240 -38.07 -42.17 20.98
N MET A 241 -38.71 -43.27 20.60
CA MET A 241 -38.47 -44.56 21.26
C MET A 241 -37.08 -45.05 20.84
N VAL A 242 -36.11 -44.95 21.74
CA VAL A 242 -34.81 -45.58 21.57
C VAL A 242 -35.02 -47.09 21.71
N LYS A 243 -34.91 -47.80 20.59
CA LYS A 243 -34.91 -49.26 20.60
C LYS A 243 -33.52 -49.71 21.03
N ASP A 244 -33.40 -50.13 22.29
CA ASP A 244 -32.17 -50.72 22.80
C ASP A 244 -31.78 -51.92 21.93
N ARG A 245 -30.51 -51.91 21.49
CA ARG A 245 -29.93 -53.04 20.78
C ARG A 245 -29.87 -54.22 21.76
N SER A 246 -30.62 -55.28 21.47
CA SER A 246 -30.65 -56.50 22.27
C SER A 246 -29.22 -57.03 22.51
N PHE A 247 -28.85 -57.10 23.78
CA PHE A 247 -27.55 -57.54 24.27
C PHE A 247 -27.42 -59.06 24.09
N THR A 248 -27.07 -59.52 22.90
CA THR A 248 -26.73 -60.93 22.65
C THR A 248 -25.47 -60.98 21.81
N ASN A 249 -24.31 -60.95 22.47
CA ASN A 249 -23.10 -61.67 22.06
C ASN A 249 -21.93 -61.38 23.01
N SER A 250 -21.72 -62.26 24.00
CA SER A 250 -20.38 -62.70 24.46
C SER A 250 -20.47 -63.70 25.64
N LEU A 251 -21.25 -64.77 25.51
CA LEU A 251 -21.07 -65.99 26.33
C LEU A 251 -20.18 -66.96 25.55
N ASN A 252 -18.91 -66.58 25.35
CA ASN A 252 -17.91 -67.44 24.74
C ASN A 252 -16.62 -67.42 25.59
N LEU A 253 -16.78 -67.73 26.88
CA LEU A 253 -15.71 -67.75 27.87
C LEU A 253 -15.39 -69.18 28.36
N HIS A 254 -15.53 -70.18 27.48
CA HIS A 254 -15.27 -71.58 27.84
C HIS A 254 -14.12 -72.27 27.06
N ASN A 255 -13.31 -71.55 26.28
CA ASN A 255 -12.23 -72.18 25.48
C ASN A 255 -10.78 -71.77 25.82
N VAL A 256 -10.51 -71.14 26.97
CA VAL A 256 -9.14 -70.72 27.34
C VAL A 256 -8.50 -71.60 28.42
N LYS A 257 -9.13 -72.71 28.84
CA LYS A 257 -8.61 -73.57 29.91
C LYS A 257 -8.29 -74.98 29.42
N ALA A 258 -7.45 -75.12 28.39
CA ALA A 258 -6.95 -76.43 27.96
C ALA A 258 -5.63 -76.37 27.15
N THR A 259 -4.62 -75.61 27.58
CA THR A 259 -3.23 -75.82 27.12
C THR A 259 -2.26 -75.33 28.18
N SER A 260 -2.01 -76.17 29.19
CA SER A 260 -0.86 -76.09 30.08
C SER A 260 -0.31 -77.50 30.30
N GLN A 261 0.51 -77.96 29.36
CA GLN A 261 1.57 -78.97 29.55
C GLN A 261 2.69 -78.65 28.57
#